data_AF-A0AAT9GE45-F1
#
_entry.id   AF-A0AAT9GE45-F1
#
_cell.length_a   1.000
_cell.length_b   1.000
_cell.length_c   1.000
_cell.angle_alpha   90.00
_cell.angle_beta   90.00
_cell.angle_gamma   90.00
#
_symmetry.space_group_name_H-M   'P 1'
#
loop_
_entity.id
_entity.type
_entity.pdbx_description
1 polymer ?
#
loop_
_entity_poly.entity_id
_entity_poly.type
_entity_poly.pdbx_seq_one_letter_code
_entity_poly.pdbx_strand_id
1 'polypeptide(L)'
;MNHKKYNNSDKRLKCNDYGCIYNKGNNKLVLLAYKKEDISENCDKVDLTIQSSEFDYSACNAKIIKHADLETYGTHSVWLTNRYVKINTVRSNRPWHMLKN
;
A
#
# COMPACT_ATOMS: atom_id res chain seq x y z
N MET A 1 -5.86 -14.15 -6.54
CA MET A 1 -6.36 -13.93 -5.17
C MET A 1 -7.89 -13.78 -5.25
N ASN A 2 -8.68 -14.48 -4.44
CA ASN A 2 -10.14 -14.41 -4.54
C ASN A 2 -10.68 -13.23 -3.68
N HIS A 3 -10.78 -12.04 -4.28
CA HIS A 3 -11.13 -10.79 -3.58
C HIS A 3 -12.57 -10.76 -3.01
N LYS A 4 -13.43 -11.74 -3.38
CA LYS A 4 -14.80 -11.87 -2.88
C LYS A 4 -14.89 -11.93 -1.35
N LYS A 5 -13.87 -12.46 -0.66
CA LYS A 5 -13.88 -12.63 0.81
C LYS A 5 -13.82 -11.30 1.59
N TYR A 6 -13.33 -10.23 0.97
CA TYR A 6 -13.22 -8.90 1.59
C TYR A 6 -14.28 -7.90 1.12
N ASN A 7 -15.14 -8.34 0.21
CA ASN A 7 -16.32 -7.60 -0.21
C ASN A 7 -17.45 -7.87 0.81
N ASN A 8 -17.24 -7.51 2.08
CA ASN A 8 -18.27 -7.61 3.12
C ASN A 8 -19.20 -6.38 3.07
N SER A 9 -20.31 -6.43 3.82
CA SER A 9 -21.30 -5.35 3.94
C SER A 9 -20.74 -3.97 4.30
N ASP A 10 -19.56 -3.89 4.93
CA ASP A 10 -18.90 -2.63 5.31
C ASP A 10 -18.10 -1.98 4.16
N LYS A 11 -17.93 -2.67 3.01
CA LYS A 11 -17.28 -2.16 1.77
C LYS A 11 -15.97 -1.38 2.00
N ARG A 12 -15.19 -1.79 3.01
CA ARG A 12 -13.94 -1.11 3.41
C ARG A 12 -12.82 -1.30 2.40
N LEU A 13 -12.90 -2.29 1.54
CA LEU A 13 -11.94 -2.51 0.46
C LEU A 13 -12.69 -2.54 -0.87
N LYS A 14 -12.29 -1.69 -1.82
CA LYS A 14 -12.84 -1.65 -3.18
C LYS A 14 -11.71 -1.90 -4.16
N CYS A 15 -11.86 -2.89 -5.03
CA CYS A 15 -10.82 -3.30 -5.98
C CYS A 15 -11.30 -3.15 -7.42
N ASN A 16 -10.35 -2.87 -8.31
CA ASN A 16 -10.47 -2.90 -9.76
C ASN A 16 -9.34 -3.81 -10.33
N ASP A 17 -9.10 -3.75 -11.64
CA ASP A 17 -8.06 -4.53 -12.30
C ASP A 17 -6.63 -4.03 -12.03
N TYR A 18 -6.48 -2.84 -11.47
CA TYR A 18 -5.20 -2.16 -11.28
C TYR A 18 -4.76 -2.08 -9.81
N GLY A 19 -5.69 -2.25 -8.86
CA GLY A 19 -5.43 -2.20 -7.44
C GLY A 19 -6.68 -2.20 -6.56
N CYS A 20 -6.49 -1.85 -5.29
CA CYS A 20 -7.55 -1.77 -4.30
C CYS A 20 -7.39 -0.54 -3.41
N ILE A 21 -8.50 0.13 -3.11
CA ILE A 21 -8.56 1.20 -2.11
C ILE A 21 -9.18 0.67 -0.83
N TYR A 22 -8.42 0.77 0.27
CA TYR A 22 -8.87 0.49 1.62
C TYR A 22 -9.29 1.79 2.34
N ASN A 23 -10.46 1.76 2.97
CA ASN A 23 -11.02 2.81 3.81
C ASN A 23 -11.41 2.24 5.18
N LYS A 24 -10.76 2.73 6.24
CA LYS A 24 -11.03 2.28 7.62
C LYS A 24 -12.26 2.96 8.26
N GLY A 25 -12.87 3.97 7.62
CA GLY A 25 -14.00 4.72 8.16
C GLY A 25 -13.63 6.02 8.90
N ASN A 26 -12.46 6.60 8.60
CA ASN A 26 -11.89 7.75 9.31
C ASN A 26 -11.25 8.78 8.34
N ASN A 27 -11.79 8.89 7.13
CA ASN A 27 -11.26 9.73 6.04
C ASN A 27 -9.80 9.47 5.64
N LYS A 28 -9.27 8.29 5.99
CA LYS A 28 -7.96 7.84 5.52
C LYS A 28 -8.12 6.75 4.49
N LEU A 29 -7.51 6.96 3.33
CA LEU A 29 -7.55 6.05 2.20
C LEU A 29 -6.15 5.52 1.91
N VAL A 30 -6.07 4.20 1.74
CA VAL A 30 -4.83 3.51 1.39
C VAL A 30 -5.03 2.82 0.05
N LEU A 31 -4.16 3.14 -0.91
CA LEU A 31 -4.10 2.49 -2.21
C LEU A 31 -3.12 1.31 -2.17
N LEU A 32 -3.58 0.13 -2.56
CA LEU A 32 -2.79 -1.05 -2.85
C LEU A 32 -2.71 -1.17 -4.38
N ALA A 33 -1.67 -0.60 -4.99
CA ALA A 33 -1.54 -0.52 -6.45
C ALA A 33 -0.73 -1.69 -7.00
N TYR A 34 -1.27 -2.38 -8.01
CA TYR A 34 -0.55 -3.41 -8.78
C TYR A 34 0.02 -2.88 -10.08
N LYS A 35 -0.50 -1.74 -10.57
CA LYS A 35 0.02 -1.04 -11.75
C LYS A 35 0.11 0.48 -11.50
N LYS A 36 0.92 1.16 -12.31
CA LYS A 36 1.13 2.61 -12.22
C LYS A 36 -0.12 3.43 -12.55
N GLU A 37 -1.00 2.90 -13.39
CA GLU A 37 -2.23 3.57 -13.83
C GLU A 37 -3.14 3.87 -12.63
N ASP A 38 -3.25 2.94 -11.67
CA ASP A 38 -4.07 3.13 -10.47
C ASP A 38 -3.55 4.27 -9.58
N ILE A 39 -2.22 4.47 -9.55
CA ILE A 39 -1.61 5.58 -8.82
C ILE A 39 -1.91 6.88 -9.55
N SER A 40 -1.75 6.92 -10.87
CA SER A 40 -2.07 8.11 -11.67
C SER A 40 -3.53 8.57 -11.50
N GLU A 41 -4.48 7.65 -11.30
CA GLU A 41 -5.91 7.96 -11.17
C GLU A 41 -6.34 8.35 -9.74
N ASN A 42 -5.62 7.87 -8.73
CA ASN A 42 -6.07 7.91 -7.34
C ASN A 42 -5.11 8.61 -6.37
N CYS A 43 -3.89 8.96 -6.78
CA CYS A 43 -2.88 9.41 -5.84
C CYS A 43 -3.23 10.70 -5.07
N ASP A 44 -4.04 11.60 -5.67
CA ASP A 44 -4.51 12.82 -5.00
C ASP A 44 -5.64 12.57 -3.99
N LYS A 45 -6.24 11.39 -4.03
CA LYS A 45 -7.38 11.00 -3.18
C LYS A 45 -6.95 10.18 -1.98
N VAL A 46 -5.73 9.66 -1.97
CA VAL A 46 -5.25 8.72 -0.95
C VAL A 46 -4.14 9.31 -0.10
N ASP A 47 -4.05 8.85 1.14
CA ASP A 47 -3.03 9.31 2.09
C ASP A 47 -1.76 8.46 2.04
N LEU A 48 -1.90 7.23 1.55
CA LEU A 48 -0.84 6.24 1.43
C LEU A 48 -1.03 5.38 0.19
N THR A 49 0.04 5.19 -0.55
CA THR A 49 0.12 4.25 -1.67
C THR A 49 1.14 3.16 -1.34
N ILE A 50 0.75 1.91 -1.56
CA ILE A 50 1.58 0.73 -1.42
C ILE A 50 1.71 0.10 -2.81
N GLN A 51 2.89 0.19 -3.40
CA GLN A 51 3.21 -0.41 -4.69
C GLN A 51 3.47 -1.90 -4.50
N SER A 52 2.48 -2.72 -4.85
CA SER A 52 2.50 -4.17 -4.58
C SER A 52 3.20 -4.98 -5.68
N SER A 53 3.61 -4.34 -6.78
CA SER A 53 4.31 -4.97 -7.91
C SER A 53 5.56 -4.16 -8.29
N GLU A 54 6.46 -4.76 -9.06
CA GLU A 54 7.72 -4.17 -9.50
C GLU A 54 7.51 -3.04 -10.52
N PHE A 55 7.25 -1.84 -10.01
CA PHE A 55 7.28 -0.58 -10.75
C PHE A 55 7.57 0.55 -9.76
N ASP A 56 8.08 1.68 -10.26
CA ASP A 56 8.27 2.89 -9.47
C ASP A 56 7.46 4.03 -10.08
N TYR A 57 6.61 4.64 -9.27
CA TYR A 57 5.79 5.78 -9.67
C TYR A 57 5.57 6.70 -8.46
N SER A 58 6.26 7.83 -8.45
CA SER A 58 6.32 8.78 -7.33
C SER A 58 5.82 10.18 -7.68
N ALA A 59 4.94 10.30 -8.68
CA ALA A 59 4.51 11.59 -9.22
C ALA A 59 3.59 12.41 -8.29
N CYS A 60 3.27 11.91 -7.09
CA CYS A 60 2.22 12.49 -6.23
C CYS A 60 2.66 12.66 -4.77
N ASN A 61 1.99 13.57 -4.05
CA ASN A 61 2.33 13.96 -2.68
C ASN A 61 1.89 12.96 -1.58
N ALA A 62 1.18 11.89 -1.94
CA ALA A 62 0.82 10.83 -0.99
C ALA A 62 2.08 10.14 -0.44
N LYS A 63 2.01 9.62 0.80
CA LYS A 63 3.09 8.76 1.30
C LYS A 63 3.15 7.50 0.43
N ILE A 64 4.36 6.99 0.16
CA ILE A 64 4.55 5.81 -0.68
C ILE A 64 5.39 4.77 0.08
N ILE A 65 4.96 3.51 0.01
CA ILE A 65 5.80 2.35 0.28
C ILE A 65 6.05 1.69 -1.08
N LYS A 66 7.29 1.69 -1.55
CA LYS A 66 7.65 1.12 -2.86
C LYS A 66 7.75 -0.40 -2.76
N HIS A 67 7.67 -1.08 -3.91
CA HIS A 67 7.87 -2.52 -3.96
C HIS A 67 9.24 -2.93 -3.39
N ALA A 68 10.30 -2.20 -3.74
CA ALA A 68 11.65 -2.42 -3.22
C ALA A 68 11.73 -2.30 -1.68
N ASP A 69 10.92 -1.42 -1.06
CA ASP A 69 10.84 -1.30 0.40
C ASP A 69 10.12 -2.52 1.01
N LEU A 70 9.05 -2.98 0.37
CA LEU A 70 8.32 -4.20 0.76
C LEU A 70 9.24 -5.43 0.74
N GLU A 71 10.12 -5.53 -0.27
CA GLU A 71 11.12 -6.58 -0.32
C GLU A 71 12.17 -6.39 0.77
N THR A 72 12.82 -5.22 0.80
CA THR A 72 13.96 -4.93 1.70
C THR A 72 13.61 -5.07 3.17
N TYR A 73 12.49 -4.48 3.59
CA TYR A 73 12.09 -4.46 4.98
C TYR A 73 11.10 -5.59 5.29
N GLY A 74 10.38 -6.15 4.32
CA GLY A 74 9.36 -7.16 4.58
C GLY A 74 8.16 -6.56 5.30
N THR A 75 8.10 -6.70 6.62
CA THR A 75 6.90 -6.33 7.40
C THR A 75 6.82 -4.83 7.63
N HIS A 76 5.66 -4.27 7.26
CA HIS A 76 5.31 -2.87 7.48
C HIS A 76 4.09 -2.81 8.41
N SER A 77 4.17 -2.01 9.46
CA SER A 77 3.03 -1.69 10.31
C SER A 77 2.53 -0.30 9.96
N VAL A 78 1.23 -0.19 9.64
CA VAL A 78 0.58 1.06 9.24
C VAL A 78 -0.50 1.44 10.24
N TRP A 79 -0.35 2.60 10.87
CA TRP A 79 -1.37 3.19 11.74
C TRP A 79 -2.09 4.31 10.99
N LEU A 80 -3.38 4.10 10.77
CA LEU A 80 -4.29 5.07 10.18
C LEU A 80 -5.07 5.77 11.30
N THR A 81 -4.81 7.05 11.50
CA THR A 81 -5.54 7.94 12.42
C THR A 81 -6.18 9.08 11.64
N ASN A 82 -7.16 9.78 12.22
CA ASN A 82 -7.82 10.90 11.55
C ASN A 82 -6.84 12.02 11.18
N ARG A 83 -5.72 12.16 11.89
CA ARG A 83 -4.73 13.23 11.69
C ARG A 83 -3.56 12.82 10.80
N TYR A 84 -3.06 11.60 10.96
CA TYR A 84 -1.83 11.16 10.28
C TYR A 84 -1.85 9.68 9.93
N VAL A 85 -1.04 9.37 8.90
CA VAL A 85 -0.59 8.01 8.60
C VAL A 85 0.81 7.84 9.17
N LYS A 86 1.00 6.86 10.06
CA LYS A 86 2.32 6.47 10.57
C LYS A 86 2.69 5.10 10.01
N ILE A 87 3.92 4.98 9.53
CA ILE A 87 4.48 3.75 8.96
C ILE A 87 5.71 3.43 9.80
N ASN A 88 5.76 2.23 10.36
CA ASN A 88 6.99 1.69 10.93
C ASN A 88 7.41 0.48 10.09
N THR A 89 8.66 0.45 9.69
CA THR A 89 9.29 -0.68 9.01
C THR A 89 10.12 -1.46 10.03
N VAL A 90 10.10 -2.78 9.93
CA VAL A 90 11.01 -3.65 10.70
C VAL A 90 11.77 -4.45 9.68
N ARG A 91 13.08 -4.25 9.57
CA ARG A 91 13.91 -5.00 8.62
C ARG A 91 13.76 -6.50 8.90
N SER A 92 13.23 -7.21 7.93
CA SER A 92 12.99 -8.64 8.06
C SER A 92 14.30 -9.41 7.89
N ASN A 93 14.54 -10.41 8.74
CA ASN A 93 15.62 -11.40 8.59
C ASN A 93 15.26 -12.43 7.50
N ARG A 94 14.81 -11.98 6.33
CA ARG A 94 14.41 -12.89 5.25
C ARG A 94 15.67 -13.56 4.67
N PRO A 95 15.70 -14.90 4.52
CA PRO A 95 16.89 -15.64 4.10
C PRO A 95 17.49 -15.19 2.75
N TRP A 96 16.68 -14.66 1.84
CA TRP A 96 17.12 -14.17 0.53
C TRP A 96 17.63 -12.72 0.54
N HIS A 97 17.60 -12.04 1.69
CA HIS A 97 18.21 -10.71 1.87
C HIS A 97 19.58 -10.82 2.55
N MET A 98 20.36 -11.87 2.22
CA MET A 98 21.69 -12.08 2.77
C MET A 98 22.55 -10.83 2.62
N LEU A 99 23.16 -10.41 3.73
CA LEU A 99 24.16 -9.35 3.75
C LEU A 99 25.27 -9.76 2.79
N LYS A 100 25.44 -9.02 1.70
CA LYS A 100 26.71 -9.07 0.98
C LYS A 100 27.76 -8.49 1.93
N ASN A 101 28.58 -9.36 2.50
CA ASN A 101 29.78 -8.98 3.23
C ASN A 101 30.75 -8.25 2.30
#